data_AF-J9FYM0-F1
#
_entry.id   AF-J9FYM0-F1
#
_cell.length_a   1.000
_cell.length_b   1.000
_cell.length_c   1.000
_cell.angle_alpha   90.00
_cell.angle_beta   90.00
_cell.angle_gamma   90.00
#
_symmetry.space_group_name_H-M   'P 1'
#
loop_
_entity.id
_entity.type
_entity.pdbx_description
1 polymer ?
#
loop_
_entity_poly.entity_id
_entity_poly.type
_entity_poly.pdbx_seq_one_letter_code
_entity_poly.pdbx_strand_id
1 'polypeptide(L)' 'MIYQSGYLTIKEYERDMGLFLLDFPNNEVKGGFLTMIASNYLDVKSGVGTITQDMAFALEDGELETF' A
#
# COMPACT_ATOMS: atom_id res chain seq x y z
N MET A 1 -16.33 -6.03 24.62
CA MET A 1 -15.20 -5.23 24.12
C MET A 1 -15.76 -3.97 23.51
N ILE A 2 -15.29 -2.79 23.94
CA ILE A 2 -15.57 -1.54 23.22
C ILE A 2 -14.63 -1.54 22.02
N TYR A 3 -15.17 -1.79 20.82
CA TYR A 3 -14.43 -1.52 19.59
C TYR A 3 -14.44 -0.02 19.39
N GLN A 4 -13.35 0.64 19.77
CA GLN A 4 -13.12 2.02 19.35
C GLN A 4 -12.90 2.00 17.84
N SER A 5 -13.62 2.86 17.11
CA SER A 5 -13.38 3.03 15.67
C SER A 5 -11.93 3.43 15.45
N GLY A 6 -11.18 2.59 14.74
CA GLY A 6 -9.82 2.90 14.33
C GLY A 6 -9.80 4.05 13.33
N TYR A 7 -8.87 4.99 13.50
CA TYR A 7 -8.66 6.09 12.56
C TYR A 7 -7.24 6.01 11.98
N LEU A 8 -7.10 6.39 10.72
CA LEU A 8 -5.80 6.57 10.06
C LEU A 8 -5.47 8.06 10.08
N THR A 9 -4.22 8.40 10.37
CA THR A 9 -3.77 9.80 10.35
C THR A 9 -2.88 10.02 9.15
N ILE A 10 -3.19 11.03 8.33
CA ILE A 10 -2.27 11.51 7.30
C ILE A 10 -1.15 12.27 8.01
N LYS A 11 0.08 11.80 7.86
CA LYS A 11 1.29 12.45 8.40
C LYS A 11 1.92 13.38 7.38
N GLU A 12 1.92 12.95 6.13
CA GLU A 12 2.60 13.67 5.07
C GLU A 12 1.88 13.43 3.74
N TYR A 13 2.08 14.36 2.82
CA TYR A 13 1.60 14.29 1.46
C TYR A 13 2.77 14.61 0.51
N GLU A 14 3.16 13.63 -0.28
CA GLU A 14 4.11 13.78 -1.38
C GLU A 14 3.32 14.16 -2.64
N ARG A 15 3.63 15.33 -3.21
CA ARG A 15 2.77 15.97 -4.22
C ARG A 15 3.05 15.47 -5.63
N ASP A 16 4.29 15.10 -5.91
CA ASP A 16 4.73 14.75 -7.27
C ASP A 16 4.17 13.38 -7.69
N MET A 17 4.03 12.47 -6.72
CA MET A 17 3.47 11.13 -6.87
C MET A 17 2.02 11.04 -6.36
N GLY A 18 1.51 12.10 -5.70
CA GLY A 18 0.17 12.11 -5.12
C GLY A 18 -0.01 11.09 -3.98
N LEU A 19 1.06 10.83 -3.22
CA LEU A 19 1.10 9.79 -2.20
C LEU A 19 0.89 10.36 -0.79
N PHE A 20 0.18 9.61 0.05
CA PHE A 20 -0.04 9.96 1.46
C PHE A 20 0.71 9.00 2.37
N LEU A 21 1.47 9.56 3.31
CA LEU A 21 2.03 8.80 4.42
C LEU A 21 0.97 8.67 5.51
N LEU A 22 0.58 7.44 5.83
CA LEU A 22 -0.41 7.13 6.85
C LEU A 22 0.25 6.55 8.10
N ASP A 23 -0.31 6.91 9.26
CA ASP A 23 0.10 6.37 10.57
C ASP A 23 -1.08 5.74 11.32
N PHE A 24 -0.77 4.74 12.15
CA PHE A 24 -1.72 3.91 12.88
C PHE A 24 -1.63 4.17 14.39
N PRO A 25 -2.74 4.48 15.07
CA PRO A 25 -2.73 4.83 16.49
C PRO A 25 -2.48 3.62 17.41
N ASN A 26 -2.74 2.40 16.94
CA ASN A 26 -2.50 1.16 17.70
C ASN A 26 -2.34 -0.06 16.77
N ASN A 27 -1.96 -1.20 17.37
CA ASN A 27 -1.68 -2.44 16.64
C ASN A 27 -2.95 -3.09 16.07
N GLU A 28 -4.11 -2.89 16.69
CA GLU A 28 -5.39 -3.38 16.22
C GLU A 28 -5.80 -2.71 14.90
N VAL A 29 -5.61 -1.39 14.77
CA VAL A 29 -5.87 -0.66 13.52
C VAL A 29 -4.89 -1.09 12.43
N LYS A 30 -3.60 -1.27 12.76
CA LYS A 30 -2.60 -1.77 11.81
C LYS A 30 -2.95 -3.16 11.29
N GLY A 31 -3.31 -4.08 12.19
CA GLY A 31 -3.71 -5.44 11.83
C GLY A 31 -4.97 -5.47 10.98
N GLY A 32 -6.01 -4.73 11.38
CA GLY A 32 -7.27 -4.64 10.63
C GLY A 32 -7.10 -4.03 9.24
N PHE A 33 -6.28 -3.00 9.10
CA PHE A 33 -5.98 -2.39 7.80
C PHE A 33 -5.21 -3.34 6.88
N LEU A 34 -4.20 -4.06 7.41
CA LEU A 34 -3.48 -5.07 6.64
C LEU A 34 -4.40 -6.21 6.21
N THR A 35 -5.28 -6.69 7.09
CA THR A 35 -6.28 -7.71 6.73
C THR A 35 -7.22 -7.20 5.65
N MET A 36 -7.72 -5.96 5.74
CA MET A 36 -8.57 -5.36 4.71
C MET A 36 -7.87 -5.27 3.36
N ILE A 37 -6.63 -4.74 3.32
CA ILE A 37 -5.85 -4.66 2.08
C ILE A 37 -5.55 -6.04 1.54
N ALA A 38 -5.08 -6.96 2.38
CA ALA A 38 -4.75 -8.32 1.95
C ALA A 38 -6.00 -9.03 1.43
N SER A 39 -7.15 -8.91 2.08
CA SER A 39 -8.41 -9.44 1.56
C SER A 39 -8.75 -8.83 0.21
N ASN A 40 -8.67 -7.51 0.03
CA ASN A 40 -8.99 -6.88 -1.24
C ASN A 40 -7.94 -7.19 -2.34
N TYR A 41 -6.66 -7.28 -1.99
CA TYR A 41 -5.56 -7.57 -2.91
C TYR A 41 -5.51 -9.05 -3.32
N LEU A 42 -5.85 -9.97 -2.41
CA LEU A 42 -5.90 -11.41 -2.66
C LEU A 42 -7.22 -11.87 -3.27
N ASP A 43 -8.31 -11.10 -3.08
CA ASP A 43 -9.60 -11.33 -3.75
C ASP A 43 -9.61 -10.76 -5.19
N VAL A 44 -8.67 -9.86 -5.51
CA VAL A 44 -8.31 -9.57 -6.91
C VAL A 44 -7.60 -10.80 -7.47
N LYS A 45 -8.39 -11.67 -8.11
CA LYS A 45 -7.89 -12.72 -9.00
C LYS A 45 -6.87 -12.12 -9.97
N SER A 46 -5.59 -12.41 -9.75
CA SER A 46 -4.49 -12.34 -10.72
C SER A 46 -4.40 -11.08 -11.61
N GLY A 47 -3.44 -10.21 -11.30
CA GLY A 47 -2.64 -9.51 -12.31
C GLY A 47 -2.98 -8.04 -12.56
N VAL A 48 -1.94 -7.20 -12.50
CA VAL A 48 -1.58 -6.08 -13.39
C VAL A 48 -0.83 -4.97 -12.62
N GLY A 49 -1.20 -4.65 -11.38
CA GLY A 49 -0.61 -3.51 -10.65
C GLY A 49 0.87 -3.68 -10.27
N THR A 50 1.22 -4.82 -9.67
CA THR A 50 2.56 -5.07 -9.11
C THR A 50 3.61 -5.16 -10.21
N ILE A 51 3.33 -5.93 -11.28
CA ILE A 51 4.25 -6.08 -12.40
C ILE A 51 4.45 -4.74 -13.12
N THR A 52 3.39 -3.95 -13.34
CA THR A 52 3.55 -2.65 -14.02
C THR A 52 4.32 -1.63 -13.17
N GLN A 53 4.16 -1.65 -11.85
CA GLN A 53 4.98 -0.80 -10.96
C GLN A 53 6.44 -1.27 -10.91
N ASP A 54 6.68 -2.57 -10.76
CA ASP A 54 8.03 -3.14 -10.73
C ASP A 54 8.75 -2.92 -12.06
N MET A 55 8.05 -3.04 -13.20
CA MET A 55 8.57 -2.72 -14.53
C MET A 55 8.82 -1.22 -14.71
N ALA A 56 7.94 -0.35 -14.19
CA ALA A 56 8.15 1.10 -14.27
C ALA A 56 9.39 1.53 -13.48
N PHE A 57 9.60 0.96 -12.29
CA PHE A 57 10.80 1.24 -11.49
C PHE A 57 12.07 0.67 -12.13
N ALA A 58 12.04 -0.54 -12.69
CA ALA A 58 13.19 -1.12 -13.39
C ALA A 58 13.58 -0.32 -14.65
N LEU A 59 12.60 0.26 -15.35
CA LEU A 59 12.84 1.14 -16.50
C LEU A 59 13.38 2.53 -16.09
N GLU A 60 12.97 3.04 -14.93
CA GLU A 60 13.46 4.30 -14.37
C GLU A 60 14.91 4.18 -13.85
N ASP A 61 15.28 3.03 -13.28
CA ASP A 61 16.62 2.76 -12.73
C ASP A 61 17.62 2.21 -13.77
N GLY A 62 17.14 1.90 -14.99
CA GLY A 62 17.98 1.45 -16.11
C GLY A 62 18.44 -0.01 -16.02
N GLU A 63 17.88 -0.80 -15.10
CA GLU A 63 18.24 -2.21 -14.88
C GLU A 63 17.49 -3.15 -15.84
N LEU A 64 17.91 -3.16 -17.11
CA LEU A 64 17.30 -3.99 -18.16
C LEU A 64 17.77 -5.46 -18.19
N GLU A 65 18.74 -5.84 -17.34
CA GLU A 65 19.32 -7.19 -17.34
C GLU A 65 18.54 -8.21 -16.47
N THR A 66 17.50 -7.78 -15.76
CA THR A 66 16.74 -8.63 -14.83
C THR A 66 15.51 -9.31 -15.46
N PHE A 67 15.39 -9.27 -16.80
CA PHE A 67 14.30 -9.91 -17.56
C PHE A 67 14.76 -11.12 -18.38
#